data_AF-A0A7W3IJX7-F1
#
_entry.id   AF-A0A7W3IJX7-F1
#
_cell.length_a   1.000
_cell.length_b   1.000
_cell.length_c   1.000
_cell.angle_alpha   90.00
_cell.angle_beta   90.00
_cell.angle_gamma   90.00
#
_symmetry.space_group_name_H-M   'P 1'
#
loop_
_entity.id
_entity.type
_entity.pdbx_description
1 polymer ?
#
loop_
_entity_poly.entity_id
_entity_poly.type
_entity_poly.pdbx_seq_one_letter_code
_entity_poly.pdbx_strand_id
1 'polypeptide(L)'
;MNELTPSSVAAALPRLQADASAFDTALSAHGDAAALRPLLLSLLEARGAAFRTDGDVTLVADMLRRDQKFAPPGRPSVHLVQLRKQQSTAKQAALVARQAHGRAAQDFVRALDLKITPRLTPIAVADRWLLTRLG
;
A
#
# COMPACT_ATOMS: atom_id res chain seq x y z
N MET A 1 -19.53 -4.01 -2.27
CA MET A 1 -18.46 -3.65 -1.32
C MET A 1 -17.54 -2.69 -2.04
N ASN A 2 -17.48 -1.43 -1.62
CA ASN A 2 -16.50 -0.50 -2.16
C ASN A 2 -15.16 -0.84 -1.49
N GLU A 3 -14.15 -1.21 -2.26
CA GLU A 3 -12.80 -1.50 -1.78
C GLU A 3 -11.84 -0.42 -2.26
N LEU A 4 -10.85 -0.07 -1.44
CA LEU A 4 -9.81 0.88 -1.84
C LEU A 4 -8.95 0.24 -2.93
N THR A 5 -8.90 0.83 -4.12
CA THR A 5 -8.19 0.26 -5.27
C THR A 5 -6.79 0.85 -5.45
N PRO A 6 -5.86 0.14 -6.10
CA PRO A 6 -4.57 0.71 -6.49
C PRO A 6 -4.73 1.96 -7.36
N SER A 7 -5.70 1.96 -8.28
CA SER A 7 -5.98 3.08 -9.19
C SER A 7 -6.47 4.33 -8.45
N SER A 8 -7.37 4.17 -7.46
CA SER A 8 -7.85 5.31 -6.67
C SER A 8 -6.73 5.93 -5.84
N VAL A 9 -5.85 5.12 -5.24
CA VAL A 9 -4.68 5.63 -4.50
C VAL A 9 -3.66 6.30 -5.43
N ALA A 10 -3.41 5.70 -6.60
CA ALA A 10 -2.50 6.26 -7.61
C ALA A 10 -2.99 7.59 -8.19
N ALA A 11 -4.31 7.79 -8.30
CA ALA A 11 -4.90 9.04 -8.75
C ALA A 11 -4.90 10.13 -7.64
N ALA A 12 -4.99 9.72 -6.37
CA ALA A 12 -5.02 10.64 -5.23
C ALA A 12 -3.68 11.32 -4.96
N LEU A 13 -2.58 10.57 -5.10
CA LEU A 13 -1.23 11.06 -4.83
C LEU A 13 -0.84 12.32 -5.64
N PRO A 14 -0.94 12.33 -6.99
CA PRO A 14 -0.59 13.51 -7.78
C PRO A 14 -1.55 14.68 -7.53
N ARG A 15 -2.81 14.40 -7.18
CA ARG A 15 -3.77 15.45 -6.81
C ARG A 15 -3.35 16.17 -5.54
N LEU A 16 -2.95 15.43 -4.50
CA LEU A 16 -2.45 16.01 -3.25
C LEU A 16 -1.13 16.76 -3.44
N GLN A 17 -0.27 16.29 -4.35
CA GLN A 17 1.00 16.96 -4.67
C GLN A 17 0.80 18.24 -5.50
N ALA A 18 -0.15 18.23 -6.44
CA ALA A 18 -0.47 19.40 -7.27
C ALA A 18 -1.27 20.46 -6.51
N ASP A 19 -2.20 20.02 -5.65
CA ASP A 19 -3.00 20.87 -4.80
C ASP A 19 -3.06 20.29 -3.38
N ALA A 20 -2.19 20.83 -2.53
CA ALA A 20 -2.12 20.45 -1.12
C ALA A 20 -3.43 20.74 -0.37
N SER A 21 -4.28 21.64 -0.87
CA SER A 21 -5.55 22.01 -0.26
C SER A 21 -6.72 21.12 -0.67
N ALA A 22 -6.53 20.22 -1.64
CA ALA A 22 -7.58 19.35 -2.18
C ALA A 22 -8.29 18.48 -1.12
N PHE A 23 -7.65 18.24 0.03
CA PHE A 23 -8.18 17.46 1.14
C PHE A 23 -8.40 18.28 2.42
N ASP A 24 -8.18 19.59 2.39
CA ASP A 24 -8.25 20.44 3.59
C ASP A 24 -9.62 20.41 4.23
N THR A 25 -10.70 20.47 3.45
CA THR A 25 -12.06 20.40 3.99
C THR A 25 -12.30 19.11 4.78
N ALA A 26 -11.70 18.00 4.34
CA ALA A 26 -11.82 16.73 5.03
C ALA A 26 -10.92 16.66 6.27
N LEU A 27 -9.73 17.28 6.22
CA LEU A 27 -8.76 17.30 7.32
C LEU A 27 -9.12 18.32 8.41
N SER A 28 -9.71 19.46 8.04
CA SER A 28 -10.07 20.56 8.95
C SER A 28 -11.13 20.15 9.97
N ALA A 29 -11.92 19.12 9.67
CA ALA A 29 -12.84 18.51 10.62
C ALA A 29 -12.13 17.84 11.82
N HIS A 30 -10.81 17.59 11.71
CA HIS A 30 -10.00 16.89 12.68
C HIS A 30 -8.85 17.74 13.28
N GLY A 31 -8.67 18.99 12.83
CA GLY A 31 -7.62 19.88 13.34
C GLY A 31 -7.02 20.77 12.26
N ASP A 32 -5.77 21.19 12.45
CA ASP A 32 -5.04 21.99 11.46
C ASP A 32 -4.71 21.14 10.22
N ALA A 33 -5.38 21.45 9.10
CA ALA A 33 -5.17 20.76 7.84
C ALA A 33 -3.70 20.82 7.38
N ALA A 34 -3.01 21.95 7.59
CA ALA A 34 -1.62 22.09 7.18
C ALA A 34 -0.69 21.09 7.91
N ALA A 35 -0.93 20.87 9.20
CA ALA A 35 -0.21 19.89 10.00
C ALA A 35 -0.56 18.43 9.65
N LEU A 36 -1.79 18.17 9.17
CA LEU A 36 -2.26 16.82 8.85
C LEU A 36 -1.92 16.35 7.42
N ARG A 37 -1.71 17.26 6.47
CA ARG A 37 -1.36 16.94 5.08
C ARG A 37 -0.15 16.00 4.93
N PRO A 38 0.98 16.18 5.64
CA PRO A 38 2.14 15.28 5.49
C PRO A 38 1.83 13.85 5.92
N LEU A 39 0.93 13.66 6.89
CA LEU A 39 0.49 12.34 7.34
C LEU A 39 -0.38 11.66 6.30
N LEU A 40 -1.28 12.41 5.64
CA LEU A 40 -2.07 11.90 4.53
C LEU A 40 -1.18 11.51 3.34
N LEU A 41 -0.19 12.35 3.01
CA LEU A 41 0.78 12.04 1.97
C LEU A 41 1.55 10.75 2.28
N SER A 42 2.12 10.65 3.48
CA SER A 42 2.86 9.46 3.92
C SER A 42 1.99 8.19 3.88
N LEU A 43 0.72 8.30 4.29
CA LEU A 43 -0.25 7.20 4.22
C LEU A 43 -0.47 6.74 2.77
N LEU A 44 -0.72 7.68 1.84
CA LEU A 44 -0.97 7.37 0.43
C LEU A 44 0.28 6.79 -0.25
N GLU A 45 1.47 7.33 0.03
CA GLU A 45 2.74 6.81 -0.51
C GLU A 45 2.99 5.39 -0.04
N ALA A 46 2.85 5.14 1.26
CA ALA A 46 3.05 3.81 1.85
C ALA A 46 2.01 2.81 1.34
N ARG A 47 0.74 3.22 1.20
CA ARG A 47 -0.33 2.37 0.65
C ARG A 47 -0.10 2.05 -0.81
N GLY A 48 0.32 3.02 -1.61
CA GLY A 48 0.71 2.82 -3.01
C GLY A 48 1.91 1.87 -3.15
N ALA A 49 2.93 2.01 -2.28
CA ALA A 49 4.07 1.10 -2.26
C ALA A 49 3.68 -0.33 -1.89
N ALA A 50 2.77 -0.52 -0.93
CA ALA A 50 2.24 -1.83 -0.57
C ALA A 50 1.53 -2.49 -1.76
N PHE A 51 0.69 -1.75 -2.49
CA PHE A 51 0.04 -2.29 -3.69
C PHE A 51 1.03 -2.68 -4.80
N ARG A 52 2.04 -1.84 -5.07
CA ARG A 52 3.05 -2.15 -6.09
C ARG A 52 3.82 -3.43 -5.75
N THR A 53 4.32 -3.52 -4.51
CA THR A 53 5.11 -4.68 -4.08
C THR A 53 4.29 -5.97 -3.99
N ASP A 54 3.01 -5.90 -3.63
CA ASP A 54 2.10 -7.05 -3.70
C ASP A 54 1.88 -7.51 -5.16
N GLY A 55 1.81 -6.57 -6.11
CA GLY A 55 1.80 -6.85 -7.54
C GLY A 55 3.08 -7.54 -8.03
N ASP A 56 4.25 -7.04 -7.60
CA ASP A 56 5.55 -7.61 -7.96
C ASP A 56 5.71 -9.06 -7.46
N VAL A 57 5.25 -9.34 -6.24
CA VAL A 57 5.23 -10.72 -5.69
C VAL A 57 4.39 -11.65 -6.55
N THR A 58 3.21 -11.20 -6.98
CA THR A 58 2.32 -11.95 -7.87
C THR A 58 2.98 -12.22 -9.21
N LEU A 59 3.55 -11.19 -9.84
CA LEU A 59 4.21 -11.27 -11.13
C LEU A 59 5.39 -12.26 -11.12
N VAL A 60 6.26 -12.18 -10.12
CA VAL A 60 7.41 -13.10 -9.99
C VAL A 60 6.95 -14.53 -9.67
N ALA A 61 5.91 -14.70 -8.85
CA ALA A 61 5.33 -16.02 -8.59
C ALA A 61 4.75 -16.66 -9.85
N ASP A 62 4.09 -15.89 -10.71
CA ASP A 62 3.52 -16.37 -11.97
C ASP A 62 4.60 -16.72 -13.00
N MET A 63 5.69 -15.94 -13.07
CA MET A 63 6.86 -16.29 -13.87
C MET A 63 7.49 -17.59 -13.38
N LEU A 64 7.72 -17.70 -12.06
CA LEU A 64 8.32 -18.89 -11.47
C LEU A 64 7.46 -20.15 -11.71
N ARG A 65 6.14 -20.04 -11.58
CA ARG A 65 5.21 -21.16 -11.83
C ARG A 65 5.23 -21.59 -13.30
N ARG A 66 5.24 -20.63 -14.23
CA ARG A 66 5.31 -20.92 -15.68
C ARG A 66 6.61 -21.64 -16.03
N ASP A 67 7.74 -21.13 -15.56
CA ASP A 67 9.04 -21.67 -15.92
C ASP A 67 9.32 -23.01 -15.26
N GLN A 68 8.83 -23.22 -14.02
CA GLN A 68 8.92 -24.52 -13.36
C GLN A 68 8.08 -25.60 -14.05
N LYS A 69 6.94 -25.25 -14.64
CA LYS A 69 6.07 -26.21 -15.33
C LYS A 69 6.75 -26.91 -16.51
N PHE A 70 7.66 -26.20 -17.19
CA PHE A 70 8.35 -26.69 -18.38
C PHE A 70 9.83 -27.01 -18.14
N ALA A 71 10.28 -27.00 -16.88
CA ALA A 71 11.66 -27.29 -16.54
C ALA A 71 11.95 -28.80 -16.70
N PRO A 72 13.02 -29.18 -17.40
CA PRO A 72 13.39 -30.59 -17.55
C PRO A 72 13.77 -31.19 -16.18
N PRO A 73 13.51 -32.48 -15.95
CA PRO A 73 13.92 -33.17 -14.73
C PRO A 73 15.45 -33.21 -14.63
N GLY A 74 16.00 -32.88 -13.46
CA GLY A 74 17.45 -32.87 -13.22
C GLY A 74 17.93 -31.63 -12.46
N ARG A 75 19.14 -31.16 -12.79
CA ARG A 75 19.75 -30.01 -12.11
C ARG A 75 18.91 -28.74 -12.33
N PRO A 76 18.62 -27.94 -11.28
CA PRO A 76 17.89 -26.68 -11.43
C PRO A 76 18.61 -25.74 -12.39
N SER A 77 17.88 -25.14 -13.33
CA SER A 77 18.45 -24.13 -14.20
C SER A 77 18.85 -22.89 -13.40
N VAL A 78 19.94 -22.24 -13.82
CA VAL A 78 20.42 -20.98 -13.20
C VAL A 78 19.30 -19.93 -13.19
N HIS A 79 18.50 -19.90 -14.26
CA HIS A 79 17.33 -19.03 -14.40
C HIS A 79 16.28 -19.26 -13.29
N LEU A 80 15.90 -20.52 -13.01
CA LEU A 80 14.97 -20.83 -11.92
C LEU A 80 15.51 -20.45 -10.54
N VAL A 81 16.82 -20.58 -10.35
CA VAL A 81 17.48 -20.13 -9.11
C VAL A 81 17.40 -18.60 -8.98
N GLN A 82 17.63 -17.87 -10.07
CA GLN A 82 17.49 -16.40 -10.10
C GLN A 82 16.05 -15.97 -9.81
N LEU A 83 15.05 -16.61 -10.44
CA LEU A 83 13.64 -16.32 -10.17
C LEU A 83 13.24 -16.55 -8.71
N ARG A 84 13.76 -17.60 -8.06
CA ARG A 84 13.53 -17.84 -6.62
C ARG A 84 14.15 -16.75 -5.75
N LYS A 85 15.35 -16.28 -6.10
CA LYS A 85 15.99 -15.15 -5.41
C LYS A 85 15.15 -13.89 -5.56
N GLN A 86 14.71 -13.57 -6.78
CA GLN A 86 13.82 -12.45 -7.05
C GLN A 86 12.51 -12.55 -6.27
N GLN A 87 11.92 -13.75 -6.17
CA GLN A 87 10.70 -13.96 -5.39
C GLN A 87 10.92 -13.68 -3.91
N SER A 88 12.05 -14.12 -3.34
CA SER A 88 12.42 -13.82 -1.95
C SER A 88 12.58 -12.32 -1.73
N THR A 89 13.29 -11.64 -2.63
CA THR A 89 13.48 -10.18 -2.58
C THR A 89 12.14 -9.44 -2.68
N ALA A 90 11.25 -9.83 -3.60
CA ALA A 90 9.93 -9.24 -3.75
C ALA A 90 9.07 -9.43 -2.48
N LYS A 91 9.10 -10.63 -1.89
CA LYS A 91 8.39 -10.91 -0.63
C LYS A 91 8.91 -10.05 0.53
N GLN A 92 10.23 -9.88 0.62
CA GLN A 92 10.82 -9.01 1.64
C GLN A 92 10.43 -7.55 1.43
N ALA A 93 10.45 -7.05 0.19
CA ALA A 93 10.01 -5.70 -0.14
C ALA A 93 8.53 -5.48 0.21
N ALA A 94 7.66 -6.45 -0.09
CA ALA A 94 6.25 -6.41 0.27
C ALA A 94 6.03 -6.39 1.80
N LEU A 95 6.79 -7.19 2.55
CA LEU A 95 6.73 -7.17 4.01
C LEU A 95 7.09 -5.78 4.57
N VAL A 96 8.19 -5.19 4.10
CA VAL A 96 8.63 -3.84 4.51
C VAL A 96 7.58 -2.79 4.14
N ALA A 97 7.03 -2.83 2.92
CA ALA A 97 6.01 -1.89 2.47
C ALA A 97 4.72 -1.99 3.31
N ARG A 98 4.29 -3.21 3.66
CA ARG A 98 3.12 -3.43 4.54
C ARG A 98 3.37 -2.90 5.96
N GLN A 99 4.58 -3.09 6.50
CA GLN A 99 4.96 -2.53 7.80
C GLN A 99 4.96 -1.00 7.78
N ALA A 100 5.54 -0.39 6.74
CA ALA A 100 5.54 1.05 6.55
C ALA A 100 4.11 1.61 6.43
N HIS A 101 3.24 0.94 5.67
CA HIS A 101 1.83 1.29 5.57
C HIS A 101 1.11 1.18 6.92
N GLY A 102 1.35 0.10 7.68
CA GLY A 102 0.79 -0.06 9.02
C GLY A 102 1.20 1.06 9.97
N ARG A 103 2.48 1.49 9.91
CA ARG A 103 2.98 2.62 10.71
C ARG A 103 2.31 3.93 10.30
N ALA A 104 2.29 4.24 9.00
CA ALA A 104 1.66 5.46 8.49
C ALA A 104 0.16 5.52 8.82
N ALA A 105 -0.54 4.38 8.73
CA ALA A 105 -1.95 4.27 9.12
C ALA A 105 -2.16 4.53 10.61
N GLN A 106 -1.29 3.99 11.47
CA GLN A 106 -1.36 4.25 12.91
C GLN A 106 -1.12 5.73 13.24
N ASP A 107 -0.11 6.35 12.64
CA ASP A 107 0.22 7.75 12.88
C ASP A 107 -0.91 8.67 12.38
N PHE A 108 -1.48 8.38 11.20
CA PHE A 108 -2.62 9.09 10.64
C PHE A 108 -3.88 8.98 11.50
N VAL A 109 -4.28 7.75 11.87
CA VAL A 109 -5.47 7.51 12.71
C VAL A 109 -5.36 8.22 14.06
N ARG A 110 -4.16 8.22 14.65
CA ARG A 110 -3.89 8.92 15.90
C ARG A 110 -3.99 10.44 15.73
N ALA A 111 -3.41 11.00 14.67
CA ALA A 111 -3.41 12.44 14.46
C ALA A 111 -4.79 13.01 14.15
N LEU A 112 -5.66 12.24 13.49
CA LEU A 112 -7.04 12.63 13.19
C LEU A 112 -8.03 12.29 14.33
N ASP A 113 -7.54 11.71 15.43
CA ASP A 113 -8.34 11.16 16.53
C ASP A 113 -9.49 10.27 16.03
N LEU A 114 -9.21 9.43 15.02
CA LEU A 114 -10.24 8.58 14.43
C LEU A 114 -10.62 7.45 15.40
N LYS A 115 -11.92 7.30 15.63
CA LYS A 115 -12.45 6.25 16.51
C LYS A 115 -12.15 4.85 15.97
N ILE A 116 -11.28 4.12 16.66
CA ILE A 116 -11.04 2.71 16.40
C ILE A 116 -12.10 1.90 17.15
N THR A 117 -13.03 1.30 16.40
CA THR A 117 -14.02 0.37 16.97
C THR A 117 -13.35 -0.96 17.32
N PRO A 118 -13.77 -1.68 18.37
CA PRO A 118 -13.27 -3.03 18.63
C PRO A 118 -13.33 -3.88 17.37
N ARG A 119 -12.23 -4.63 17.11
CA ARG A 119 -12.01 -5.48 15.91
C ARG A 119 -11.53 -4.76 14.65
N LEU A 120 -11.45 -3.42 14.62
CA LEU A 120 -10.81 -2.71 13.50
C LEU A 120 -9.34 -2.41 13.82
N THR A 121 -8.48 -2.64 12.84
CA THR A 121 -7.08 -2.23 12.90
C THR A 121 -6.94 -0.77 12.42
N PRO A 122 -5.86 -0.06 12.81
CA PRO A 122 -5.58 1.27 12.27
C PRO A 122 -5.55 1.30 10.73
N ILE A 123 -5.02 0.24 10.11
CA ILE A 123 -5.05 0.06 8.65
C ILE A 123 -6.49 0.07 8.13
N ALA A 124 -7.38 -0.74 8.71
CA ALA A 124 -8.77 -0.82 8.25
C ALA A 124 -9.52 0.51 8.43
N VAL A 125 -9.26 1.25 9.51
CA VAL A 125 -9.85 2.57 9.75
C VAL A 125 -9.33 3.60 8.73
N ALA A 126 -8.02 3.63 8.49
CA ALA A 126 -7.39 4.53 7.53
C ALA A 126 -7.87 4.25 6.09
N ASP A 127 -7.89 2.98 5.66
CA ASP A 127 -8.37 2.58 4.33
C ASP A 127 -9.85 2.95 4.14
N ARG A 128 -10.69 2.81 5.17
CA ARG A 128 -12.10 3.23 5.12
C ARG A 128 -12.25 4.74 5.02
N TRP A 129 -11.43 5.51 5.73
CA TRP A 129 -11.42 6.96 5.59
C TRP A 129 -11.00 7.36 4.17
N LEU A 130 -9.92 6.79 3.64
CA LEU A 130 -9.47 7.01 2.27
C LEU A 130 -10.58 6.68 1.25
N LEU A 131 -11.23 5.53 1.40
CA LEU A 131 -12.32 5.12 0.52
C LEU A 131 -13.48 6.13 0.51
N THR A 132 -13.79 6.73 1.67
CA THR A 132 -14.88 7.72 1.78
C THR A 132 -14.50 9.06 1.14
N ARG A 133 -13.21 9.35 0.97
CA ARG A 133 -12.71 10.63 0.42
C ARG A 133 -12.19 10.54 -1.01
N LEU A 134 -11.82 9.33 -1.45
CA LEU A 134 -11.27 9.05 -2.79
C LEU A 134 -12.27 8.33 -3.71
N GLY A 135 -13.32 7.74 -3.13
CA GLY A 135 -14.39 7.05 -3.86
C GLY A 135 -15.44 8.00 -4.43
#